data_AF-A0A1A7BWG2-F1
#
_entry.id   AF-A0A1A7BWG2-F1
#
_cell.length_a   1.000
_cell.length_b   1.000
_cell.length_c   1.000
_cell.angle_alpha   90.00
_cell.angle_beta   90.00
_cell.angle_gamma   90.00
#
_symmetry.space_group_name_H-M   'P 1'
#
loop_
_entity.id
_entity.type
_entity.pdbx_description
1 polymer ?
#
loop_
_entity_poly.entity_id
_entity_poly.type
_entity_poly.pdbx_seq_one_letter_code
_entity_poly.pdbx_strand_id
1 'polypeptide(L)'
;MADTVGEEIAMRKTAQIQARVSMLMHATPAHIAHAFTDPGQLASFWLASSSGPLTLNSSVHWRFMVAGAEVDTIATRIDADCGLAWDWSDGTHVDISLEKLDGGAVAVTLIHDGFRGSAEDIIAAALDACEGYALVLADLKTLLEQGVSARIVRDKARLIARRKNIAFVAGD
;
A
#
# COMPACT_ATOMS: atom_id res chain seq x y z
N MET A 1 17.05 21.86 -38.13
CA MET A 1 16.30 20.59 -38.17
C MET A 1 17.04 19.60 -37.31
N ALA A 2 17.10 19.90 -36.02
CA ALA A 2 17.82 19.15 -35.01
C ALA A 2 16.83 18.87 -33.87
N ASP A 3 16.99 17.69 -33.29
CA ASP A 3 16.66 17.37 -31.91
C ASP A 3 15.29 16.77 -31.52
N THR A 4 14.56 16.13 -32.43
CA THR A 4 13.36 15.37 -32.00
C THR A 4 13.71 14.01 -31.40
N VAL A 5 14.78 13.36 -31.84
CA VAL A 5 15.19 12.03 -31.34
C VAL A 5 15.98 12.12 -30.02
N GLY A 6 16.74 13.20 -29.83
CA GLY A 6 17.51 13.46 -28.60
C GLY A 6 16.61 13.75 -27.39
N GLU A 7 15.53 14.52 -27.60
CA GLU A 7 14.51 14.78 -26.58
C GLU A 7 13.65 13.55 -26.27
N GLU A 8 13.34 12.70 -27.26
CA GLU A 8 12.59 11.45 -27.04
C GLU A 8 13.40 10.40 -26.23
N ILE A 9 14.74 10.45 -26.34
CA ILE A 9 15.66 9.63 -25.54
C ILE A 9 15.88 10.23 -24.14
N ALA A 10 15.86 11.55 -23.99
CA ALA A 10 15.91 12.24 -22.69
C ALA A 10 14.59 12.13 -21.89
N MET A 11 13.46 11.93 -22.57
CA MET A 11 12.13 11.82 -21.97
C MET A 11 11.69 10.38 -21.66
N ARG A 12 12.54 9.39 -21.94
CA ARG A 12 12.54 8.16 -21.14
C ARG A 12 13.18 8.48 -19.79
N LYS A 13 12.43 9.21 -18.95
CA LYS A 13 12.49 9.02 -17.49
C LYS A 13 12.51 7.50 -17.34
N THR A 14 13.63 6.91 -16.94
CA THR A 14 13.79 5.45 -16.91
C THR A 14 12.52 4.90 -16.28
N ALA A 15 11.71 4.18 -17.07
CA ALA A 15 10.41 3.74 -16.61
C ALA A 15 10.69 2.75 -15.49
N GLN A 16 10.70 3.24 -14.26
CA GLN A 16 11.00 2.46 -13.09
C GLN A 16 9.83 1.49 -12.93
N ILE A 17 10.14 0.21 -12.80
CA ILE A 17 9.12 -0.80 -12.57
C ILE A 17 8.44 -0.44 -11.25
N GLN A 18 7.12 -0.37 -11.30
CA GLN A 18 6.25 -0.03 -10.17
C GLN A 18 5.15 -1.07 -10.08
N ALA A 19 4.72 -1.36 -8.86
CA ALA A 19 3.47 -2.06 -8.62
C ALA A 19 2.34 -1.02 -8.66
N ARG A 20 1.27 -1.32 -9.39
CA ARG A 20 0.09 -0.45 -9.49
C ARG A 20 -1.16 -1.29 -9.35
N VAL A 21 -2.01 -0.91 -8.41
CA VAL A 21 -3.35 -1.49 -8.24
C VAL A 21 -4.38 -0.39 -8.11
N SER A 22 -5.61 -0.64 -8.55
CA SER A 22 -6.70 0.29 -8.36
C SER A 22 -8.01 -0.43 -8.04
N MET A 23 -8.88 0.26 -7.30
CA MET A 23 -10.17 -0.28 -6.88
C MET A 23 -11.18 0.84 -6.68
N LEU A 24 -12.45 0.57 -7.03
CA LEU A 24 -13.56 1.46 -6.73
C LEU A 24 -14.11 1.15 -5.33
N MET A 25 -14.29 2.18 -4.49
CA MET A 25 -14.85 2.05 -3.15
C MET A 25 -16.04 3.00 -2.93
N HIS A 26 -17.10 2.51 -2.30
CA HIS A 26 -18.29 3.28 -1.90
C HIS A 26 -18.14 3.80 -0.47
N ALA A 27 -17.13 4.66 -0.28
CA ALA A 27 -16.84 5.34 0.98
C ALA A 27 -16.30 6.76 0.68
N THR A 28 -16.30 7.65 1.67
CA THR A 28 -15.70 8.98 1.48
C THR A 28 -14.17 8.89 1.44
N PRO A 29 -13.46 9.78 0.71
CA PRO A 29 -12.00 9.80 0.73
C PRO A 29 -11.42 9.90 2.14
N ALA A 30 -12.04 10.72 2.99
CA ALA A 30 -11.61 10.87 4.38
C ALA A 30 -11.70 9.55 5.16
N HIS A 31 -12.74 8.74 4.92
CA HIS A 31 -12.88 7.44 5.57
C HIS A 31 -11.82 6.44 5.06
N ILE A 32 -11.52 6.48 3.76
CA ILE A 32 -10.46 5.65 3.14
C ILE A 32 -9.08 6.05 3.69
N ALA A 33 -8.76 7.35 3.68
CA ALA A 33 -7.50 7.87 4.21
C ALA A 33 -7.34 7.55 5.71
N HIS A 34 -8.41 7.73 6.50
CA HIS A 34 -8.41 7.39 7.93
C HIS A 34 -8.09 5.92 8.19
N ALA A 35 -8.57 5.00 7.34
CA ALA A 35 -8.31 3.58 7.50
C ALA A 35 -6.81 3.22 7.43
N PHE A 36 -6.01 4.03 6.74
CA PHE A 36 -4.56 3.85 6.65
C PHE A 36 -3.76 4.63 7.71
N THR A 37 -4.40 5.54 8.46
CA THR A 37 -3.71 6.37 9.46
C THR A 37 -4.04 5.99 10.89
N ASP A 38 -5.21 5.41 11.14
CA ASP A 38 -5.60 4.94 12.46
C ASP A 38 -5.07 3.50 12.75
N PRO A 39 -4.39 3.28 13.89
CA PRO A 39 -3.84 1.97 14.24
C PRO A 39 -4.90 0.87 14.40
N GLY A 40 -6.07 1.21 14.94
CA GLY A 40 -7.17 0.27 15.14
C GLY A 40 -7.76 -0.17 13.81
N GLN A 41 -7.94 0.78 12.89
CA GLN A 41 -8.35 0.49 11.51
C GLN A 41 -7.31 -0.36 10.79
N LEU A 42 -6.02 0.02 10.82
CA LEU A 42 -4.95 -0.76 10.20
C LEU A 42 -4.93 -2.22 10.69
N ALA A 43 -5.09 -2.44 12.00
CA ALA A 43 -5.13 -3.78 12.60
C ALA A 43 -6.38 -4.59 12.19
N SER A 44 -7.46 -3.91 11.81
CA SER A 44 -8.71 -4.57 11.42
C SER A 44 -8.67 -5.23 10.04
N PHE A 45 -7.80 -4.78 9.11
CA PHE A 45 -7.71 -5.33 7.75
C PHE A 45 -6.30 -5.63 7.23
N TRP A 46 -5.23 -5.00 7.74
CA TRP A 46 -3.90 -5.09 7.09
C TRP A 46 -2.75 -5.48 8.02
N LEU A 47 -2.58 -4.80 9.15
CA LEU A 47 -1.43 -4.96 10.03
C LEU A 47 -1.73 -5.90 11.20
N ALA A 48 -0.69 -6.42 11.84
CA ALA A 48 -0.82 -6.97 13.19
C ALA A 48 -0.93 -5.84 14.21
N SER A 49 -0.12 -4.78 14.04
CA SER A 49 -0.18 -3.58 14.89
C SER A 49 0.61 -2.42 14.26
N SER A 50 0.30 -1.19 14.69
CA SER A 50 1.15 0.00 14.49
C SER A 50 1.55 0.58 15.85
N SER A 51 2.78 1.09 15.98
CA SER A 51 3.24 1.75 17.22
C SER A 51 2.51 3.05 17.54
N GLY A 52 1.76 3.60 16.58
CA GLY A 52 0.98 4.83 16.71
C GLY A 52 0.28 5.21 15.41
N PRO A 53 -0.56 6.26 15.43
CA PRO A 53 -1.21 6.76 14.23
C PRO A 53 -0.18 7.31 13.24
N LEU A 54 -0.42 7.08 11.94
CA LEU A 54 0.42 7.65 10.90
C LEU A 54 0.11 9.14 10.76
N THR A 55 1.04 9.99 11.18
CA THR A 55 0.94 11.45 11.07
C THR A 55 2.04 12.01 10.18
N LEU A 56 1.76 13.12 9.51
CA LEU A 56 2.69 13.73 8.55
C LEU A 56 4.07 13.98 9.20
N ASN A 57 5.14 13.61 8.48
CA ASN A 57 6.54 13.75 8.91
C ASN A 57 6.90 13.02 10.22
N SER A 58 6.09 12.05 10.64
CA SER A 58 6.34 11.24 11.84
C SER A 58 6.62 9.79 11.46
N SER A 59 7.57 9.16 12.16
CA SER A 59 7.87 7.74 11.98
C SER A 59 7.02 6.89 12.90
N VAL A 60 6.43 5.83 12.36
CA VAL A 60 5.71 4.78 13.09
C VAL A 60 6.27 3.43 12.70
N HIS A 61 6.26 2.49 13.64
CA HIS A 61 6.71 1.13 13.41
C HIS A 61 5.51 0.23 13.12
N TRP A 62 5.48 -0.35 11.92
CA TRP A 62 4.43 -1.26 11.46
C TRP A 62 4.89 -2.70 11.59
N ARG A 63 4.06 -3.54 12.22
CA ARG A 63 4.26 -4.99 12.28
C ARG A 63 3.16 -5.68 11.46
N PHE A 64 3.55 -6.52 10.52
CA PHE A 64 2.62 -7.29 9.69
C PHE A 64 2.26 -8.64 10.34
N MET A 65 1.22 -9.30 9.83
CA MET A 65 0.71 -10.59 10.35
C MET A 65 1.63 -11.80 10.08
N VAL A 66 2.88 -11.57 9.67
CA VAL A 66 3.89 -12.60 9.39
C VAL A 66 5.08 -12.33 10.31
N ALA A 67 5.56 -13.34 11.04
CA ALA A 67 6.63 -13.16 12.02
C ALA A 67 7.91 -12.60 11.37
N GLY A 68 8.48 -11.56 11.98
CA GLY A 68 9.67 -10.86 11.51
C GLY A 68 9.44 -9.91 10.33
N ALA A 69 8.19 -9.74 9.87
CA ALA A 69 7.85 -8.73 8.88
C ALA A 69 7.43 -7.45 9.61
N GLU A 70 8.35 -6.49 9.67
CA GLU A 70 8.17 -5.19 10.30
C GLU A 70 8.94 -4.12 9.52
N VAL A 71 8.47 -2.87 9.60
CA VAL A 71 9.04 -1.75 8.83
C VAL A 71 8.77 -0.42 9.53
N ASP A 72 9.75 0.48 9.51
CA ASP A 72 9.52 1.86 9.90
C ASP A 72 8.91 2.63 8.73
N THR A 73 7.83 3.35 9.01
CA THR A 73 7.00 4.03 8.03
C THR A 73 6.92 5.51 8.35
N ILE A 74 7.22 6.36 7.37
CA ILE A 74 7.19 7.83 7.51
C ILE A 74 6.19 8.40 6.50
N ALA A 75 5.15 9.07 6.97
CA ALA A 75 4.23 9.75 6.06
C ALA A 75 4.87 10.98 5.42
N THR A 76 4.84 11.02 4.10
CA THR A 76 5.31 12.13 3.26
C THR A 76 4.16 13.02 2.79
N ARG A 77 2.94 12.47 2.72
CA ARG A 77 1.72 13.21 2.42
C ARG A 77 0.53 12.61 3.16
N ILE A 78 -0.31 13.46 3.75
CA ILE A 78 -1.64 13.08 4.26
C ILE A 78 -2.60 14.20 3.88
N ASP A 79 -3.52 13.88 2.97
CA ASP A 79 -4.64 14.72 2.57
C ASP A 79 -5.90 13.86 2.60
N ALA A 80 -6.82 14.18 3.51
CA ALA A 80 -8.02 13.38 3.72
C ALA A 80 -8.95 13.35 2.48
N ASP A 81 -8.85 14.32 1.57
CA ASP A 81 -9.69 14.38 0.38
C ASP A 81 -8.99 13.84 -0.88
N CYS A 82 -7.66 13.94 -0.95
CA CYS A 82 -6.88 13.62 -2.15
C CYS A 82 -6.05 12.33 -2.06
N GLY A 83 -5.73 11.87 -0.84
CA GLY A 83 -4.94 10.66 -0.60
C GLY A 83 -3.71 10.88 0.27
N LEU A 84 -2.83 9.89 0.30
CA LEU A 84 -1.72 9.82 1.26
C LEU A 84 -0.53 9.11 0.63
N ALA A 85 0.66 9.38 1.16
CA ALA A 85 1.87 8.73 0.73
C ALA A 85 2.83 8.57 1.90
N TRP A 86 3.68 7.55 1.84
CA TRP A 86 4.68 7.25 2.85
C TRP A 86 5.90 6.56 2.26
N ASP A 87 7.00 6.68 2.98
CA ASP A 87 8.25 5.97 2.72
C ASP A 87 8.43 4.86 3.74
N TRP A 88 9.00 3.74 3.28
CA TRP A 88 9.46 2.66 4.13
C TRP A 88 10.97 2.72 4.33
N SER A 89 11.45 2.22 5.46
CA SER A 89 12.89 2.19 5.79
C SER A 89 13.75 1.37 4.83
N ASP A 90 13.15 0.51 4.02
CA ASP A 90 13.82 -0.22 2.92
C ASP A 90 14.10 0.66 1.69
N GLY A 91 13.64 1.92 1.71
CA GLY A 91 13.83 2.91 0.65
C GLY A 91 12.79 2.84 -0.46
N THR A 92 11.71 2.07 -0.28
CA THR A 92 10.55 2.06 -1.18
C THR A 92 9.51 3.10 -0.79
N HIS A 93 8.68 3.49 -1.76
CA HIS A 93 7.68 4.56 -1.61
C HIS A 93 6.29 4.07 -2.02
N VAL A 94 5.29 4.42 -1.22
CA VAL A 94 3.89 4.10 -1.51
C VAL A 94 3.09 5.39 -1.63
N ASP A 95 2.37 5.51 -2.73
CA ASP A 95 1.47 6.61 -3.03
C ASP A 95 0.05 6.09 -3.24
N ILE A 96 -0.90 6.63 -2.47
CA ILE A 96 -2.32 6.44 -2.65
C ILE A 96 -2.94 7.75 -3.12
N SER A 97 -3.62 7.69 -4.26
CA SER A 97 -4.48 8.77 -4.75
C SER A 97 -5.96 8.39 -4.64
N LEU A 98 -6.78 9.37 -4.29
CA LEU A 98 -8.22 9.26 -4.11
C LEU A 98 -8.90 10.22 -5.07
N GLU A 99 -9.66 9.67 -6.02
CA GLU A 99 -10.43 10.45 -7.00
C GLU A 99 -11.92 10.23 -6.78
N LYS A 100 -12.65 11.29 -6.44
CA LYS A 100 -14.12 11.26 -6.34
C LYS A 100 -14.69 11.12 -7.75
N LEU A 101 -15.52 10.10 -7.97
CA LEU A 101 -16.22 9.89 -9.23
C LEU A 101 -17.69 10.30 -9.15
N ASP A 102 -18.32 10.44 -10.31
CA ASP A 102 -19.77 10.59 -10.42
C ASP A 102 -20.50 9.41 -9.75
N GLY A 103 -21.58 9.71 -9.02
CA GLY A 103 -22.32 8.70 -8.25
C GLY A 103 -21.77 8.43 -6.84
N GLY A 104 -20.76 9.19 -6.39
CA GLY A 104 -20.30 9.19 -4.99
C GLY A 104 -19.35 8.06 -4.62
N ALA A 105 -18.88 7.29 -5.60
CA ALA A 105 -17.80 6.34 -5.42
C ALA A 105 -16.42 7.03 -5.50
N VAL A 106 -15.39 6.39 -4.96
CA VAL A 106 -14.01 6.86 -5.00
C VAL A 106 -13.16 5.85 -5.75
N ALA A 107 -12.45 6.28 -6.78
CA ALA A 107 -11.37 5.51 -7.37
C ALA A 107 -10.12 5.65 -6.48
N VAL A 108 -9.69 4.53 -5.91
CA VAL A 108 -8.47 4.42 -5.14
C VAL A 108 -7.40 3.85 -6.06
N THR A 109 -6.29 4.57 -6.24
CA THR A 109 -5.11 4.05 -6.95
C THR A 109 -3.95 4.01 -5.98
N LEU A 110 -3.29 2.86 -5.90
CA LEU A 110 -2.08 2.68 -5.12
C LEU A 110 -0.92 2.36 -6.05
N ILE A 111 0.18 3.08 -5.87
CA ILE A 111 1.46 2.86 -6.52
C ILE A 111 2.49 2.53 -5.45
N HIS A 112 3.28 1.47 -5.66
CA HIS A 112 4.45 1.16 -4.86
C HIS A 112 5.65 1.07 -5.78
N ASP A 113 6.67 1.87 -5.52
CA ASP A 113 7.89 1.96 -6.31
C ASP A 113 9.14 2.08 -5.41
N GLY A 114 10.30 2.35 -6.02
CA GLY A 114 11.56 2.42 -5.28
C GLY A 114 12.28 1.08 -5.13
N PHE A 115 11.78 0.00 -5.75
CA PHE A 115 12.41 -1.33 -5.73
C PHE A 115 13.88 -1.28 -6.21
N ARG A 116 14.74 -2.04 -5.54
CA ARG A 116 16.20 -2.11 -5.81
C ARG A 116 16.65 -3.56 -5.92
N GLY A 117 17.72 -3.80 -6.66
CA GLY A 117 18.29 -5.13 -6.87
C GLY A 117 18.58 -5.41 -8.34
N SER A 118 18.67 -6.69 -8.69
CA SER A 118 18.69 -7.11 -10.10
C SER A 118 17.35 -6.82 -10.79
N ALA A 119 17.31 -6.91 -12.13
CA ALA A 119 16.06 -6.75 -12.87
C ALA A 119 15.03 -7.81 -12.44
N GLU A 120 15.47 -9.04 -12.21
CA GLU A 120 14.66 -10.14 -11.73
C GLU A 120 14.11 -9.87 -10.32
N ASP A 121 14.93 -9.34 -9.40
CA ASP A 121 14.48 -8.99 -8.05
C ASP A 121 13.43 -7.87 -8.08
N ILE A 122 13.65 -6.85 -8.90
CA ILE A 122 12.72 -5.72 -9.06
C ILE A 122 11.38 -6.21 -9.62
N ILE A 123 11.40 -7.07 -10.64
CA ILE A 123 10.19 -7.64 -11.23
C ILE A 123 9.44 -8.50 -10.20
N ALA A 124 10.15 -9.37 -9.48
CA ALA A 124 9.56 -10.22 -8.45
C ALA A 124 8.92 -9.38 -7.33
N ALA A 125 9.63 -8.36 -6.83
CA ALA A 125 9.12 -7.46 -5.79
C ALA A 125 7.88 -6.69 -6.25
N ALA A 126 7.87 -6.17 -7.48
CA ALA A 126 6.72 -5.47 -8.03
C ALA A 126 5.50 -6.39 -8.21
N LEU A 127 5.71 -7.66 -8.63
CA LEU A 127 4.63 -8.64 -8.74
C LEU A 127 4.06 -9.03 -7.37
N ASP A 128 4.93 -9.28 -6.39
CA ASP A 128 4.53 -9.59 -5.01
C ASP A 128 3.79 -8.41 -4.37
N ALA A 129 4.24 -7.17 -4.60
CA ALA A 129 3.58 -5.96 -4.14
C ALA A 129 2.21 -5.76 -4.81
N CYS A 130 2.10 -6.00 -6.13
CA CYS A 130 0.81 -5.99 -6.83
C CYS A 130 -0.17 -7.00 -6.23
N GLU A 131 0.27 -8.24 -5.97
CA GLU A 131 -0.57 -9.25 -5.31
C GLU A 131 -0.98 -8.78 -3.91
N GLY A 132 -0.02 -8.34 -3.10
CA GLY A 132 -0.25 -7.89 -1.72
C GLY A 132 -1.25 -6.74 -1.65
N TYR A 133 -1.03 -5.66 -2.40
CA TYR A 133 -1.91 -4.50 -2.35
C TYR A 133 -3.27 -4.74 -2.96
N ALA A 134 -3.41 -5.61 -3.96
CA ALA A 134 -4.72 -6.00 -4.46
C ALA A 134 -5.57 -6.65 -3.35
N LEU A 135 -4.96 -7.49 -2.52
CA LEU A 135 -5.62 -8.13 -1.37
C LEU A 135 -5.93 -7.12 -0.26
N VAL A 136 -5.01 -6.19 0.02
CA VAL A 136 -5.22 -5.09 1.00
C VAL A 136 -6.40 -4.22 0.60
N LEU A 137 -6.45 -3.75 -0.66
CA LEU A 137 -7.56 -2.92 -1.13
C LEU A 137 -8.88 -3.70 -1.14
N ALA A 138 -8.87 -5.00 -1.47
CA ALA A 138 -10.08 -5.83 -1.44
C ALA A 138 -10.63 -5.99 -0.02
N ASP A 139 -9.76 -6.23 0.97
CA ASP A 139 -10.17 -6.37 2.37
C ASP A 139 -10.65 -5.02 2.95
N LEU A 140 -9.97 -3.93 2.60
CA LEU A 140 -10.39 -2.58 2.97
C LEU A 140 -11.76 -2.24 2.38
N LYS A 141 -11.98 -2.51 1.09
CA LYS A 141 -13.29 -2.30 0.44
C LYS A 141 -14.39 -3.06 1.19
N THR A 142 -14.14 -4.33 1.50
CA THR A 142 -15.09 -5.16 2.27
C THR A 142 -15.39 -4.53 3.63
N LEU A 143 -14.34 -4.12 4.36
CA LEU A 143 -14.49 -3.48 5.66
C LEU A 143 -15.30 -2.18 5.58
N LEU A 144 -14.99 -1.28 4.64
CA LEU A 144 -15.64 0.03 4.56
C LEU A 144 -17.10 -0.06 4.07
N GLU A 145 -17.41 -1.01 3.19
CA GLU A 145 -18.75 -1.13 2.59
C GLU A 145 -19.69 -2.04 3.38
N GLN A 146 -19.14 -3.03 4.09
CA GLN A 146 -19.92 -4.03 4.83
C GLN A 146 -19.75 -3.92 6.35
N GLY A 147 -18.83 -3.07 6.82
CA GLY A 147 -18.52 -2.89 8.24
C GLY A 147 -17.69 -4.04 8.85
N VAL A 148 -17.24 -5.01 8.03
CA VAL A 148 -16.47 -6.17 8.51
C VAL A 148 -15.43 -6.60 7.48
N SER A 149 -14.20 -6.87 7.94
CA SER A 149 -13.14 -7.46 7.11
C SER A 149 -13.48 -8.91 6.74
N ALA A 150 -13.22 -9.28 5.49
CA ALA A 150 -13.30 -10.66 5.00
C ALA A 150 -12.05 -11.49 5.39
N ARG A 151 -11.09 -10.89 6.10
CA ARG A 151 -9.84 -11.50 6.58
C ARG A 151 -8.95 -11.99 5.43
N ILE A 152 -9.07 -11.37 4.26
CA ILE A 152 -8.33 -11.73 3.04
C ILE A 152 -6.82 -11.62 3.28
N VAL A 153 -6.36 -10.49 3.83
CA VAL A 153 -4.93 -10.28 4.12
C VAL A 153 -4.45 -11.26 5.18
N ARG A 154 -5.28 -11.50 6.20
CA ARG A 154 -4.98 -12.43 7.29
C ARG A 154 -4.79 -13.86 6.78
N ASP A 155 -5.67 -14.32 5.89
CA ASP A 155 -5.57 -15.66 5.32
C ASP A 155 -4.38 -15.80 4.36
N LYS A 156 -4.05 -14.74 3.61
CA LYS A 156 -2.79 -14.68 2.84
C LYS A 156 -1.57 -14.76 3.75
N ALA A 157 -1.55 -14.04 4.88
CA ALA A 157 -0.46 -14.09 5.85
C ALA A 157 -0.27 -15.52 6.43
N ARG A 158 -1.37 -16.24 6.70
CA ARG A 158 -1.32 -17.66 7.10
C ARG A 158 -0.68 -18.55 6.03
N LEU A 159 -1.01 -18.33 4.75
CA LEU A 159 -0.40 -19.07 3.64
C LEU A 159 1.10 -18.78 3.52
N ILE A 160 1.51 -17.52 3.68
CA ILE A 160 2.93 -17.12 3.68
C ILE A 160 3.68 -17.78 4.84
N ALA A 161 3.13 -17.68 6.06
CA ALA A 161 3.72 -18.24 7.26
C ALA A 161 3.92 -19.76 7.13
N ARG A 162 2.91 -20.47 6.62
CA ARG A 162 3.00 -21.91 6.33
C ARG A 162 4.07 -22.22 5.29
N ARG A 163 4.16 -21.46 4.19
CA ARG A 163 5.15 -21.68 3.13
C ARG A 163 6.58 -21.47 3.63
N LYS A 164 6.80 -20.47 4.49
CA LYS A 164 8.10 -20.12 5.05
C LYS A 164 8.45 -20.91 6.32
N ASN A 165 7.54 -21.76 6.83
CA ASN A 165 7.67 -22.47 8.10
C ASN A 165 7.98 -21.53 9.28
N ILE A 166 7.27 -20.41 9.35
CA ILE A 166 7.38 -19.39 10.40
C ILE A 166 6.03 -19.18 11.09
N ALA A 167 6.04 -18.49 12.23
CA ALA A 167 4.82 -18.19 12.97
C ALA A 167 3.94 -17.16 12.22
N PHE A 168 2.63 -17.37 12.32
CA PHE A 168 1.63 -16.35 12.01
C PHE A 168 1.48 -15.44 13.25
N VAL A 169 1.44 -14.13 13.03
CA VAL A 169 1.24 -13.15 14.11
C VAL A 169 -0.21 -12.68 14.04
N ALA A 170 -1.03 -13.11 14.99
CA ALA A 170 -2.32 -12.46 15.20
C ALA A 170 -2.03 -11.09 15.83
N GLY A 171 -2.71 -10.03 15.35
CA GLY A 171 -2.64 -8.73 16.03
C GLY A 171 -2.99 -8.85 17.52
N ASP A 172 -2.38 -7.97 18.32
CA ASP A 172 -2.53 -7.93 19.77
C ASP A 172 -3.98 -7.56 20.19
#